data_AF-A0A3M6I4M5-F1
#
_entry.id   AF-A0A3M6I4M5-F1
#
_cell.length_a   1.000
_cell.length_b   1.000
_cell.length_c   1.000
_cell.angle_alpha   90.00
_cell.angle_beta   90.00
_cell.angle_gamma   90.00
#
_symmetry.space_group_name_H-M   'P 1'
#
loop_
_entity.id
_entity.type
_entity.pdbx_description
1 polymer ?
#
loop_
_entity_poly.entity_id
_entity_poly.type
_entity_poly.pdbx_seq_one_letter_code
_entity_poly.pdbx_strand_id
1 'polypeptide(L)' 'FIASSEAHSGVPLEPLYTGKALLALHDEVLAGRFKSGSRLVLVHTGGLQGRRAMGL' A
#
# COMPACT_ATOMS: atom_id res chain seq x y z
N PHE A 1 -3.61 -0.98 9.12
CA PHE A 1 -2.63 -0.79 8.03
C PHE A 1 -3.15 0.18 6.97
N ILE A 2 -4.18 -0.15 6.17
CA ILE A 2 -4.67 0.76 5.11
C ILE A 2 -5.00 2.16 5.65
N ALA A 3 -5.88 2.26 6.65
CA ALA A 3 -6.27 3.57 7.22
C ALA A 3 -5.07 4.38 7.76
N SER A 4 -4.11 3.71 8.41
CA SER A 4 -2.88 4.37 8.87
C SER A 4 -2.00 4.82 7.71
N SER A 5 -1.85 4.01 6.66
CA SER A 5 -1.08 4.35 5.46
C SER A 5 -1.71 5.52 4.69
N GLU A 6 -3.03 5.54 4.57
CA GLU A 6 -3.79 6.65 3.98
C GLU A 6 -3.59 7.93 4.81
N ALA A 7 -3.66 7.85 6.14
CA ALA A 7 -3.43 9.00 7.02
C ALA A 7 -2.00 9.58 6.91
N HIS A 8 -0.99 8.73 6.71
CA HIS A 8 0.41 9.18 6.57
C HIS A 8 0.74 9.72 5.17
N SER A 9 0.16 9.15 4.12
CA SER A 9 0.53 9.47 2.73
C SER A 9 -0.45 10.42 2.03
N GLY A 10 -1.70 10.51 2.49
CA GLY A 10 -2.79 11.16 1.78
C GLY A 10 -3.25 10.42 0.51
N VAL A 11 -2.71 9.23 0.23
CA VAL A 11 -3.05 8.45 -0.97
C VAL A 11 -4.11 7.41 -0.61
N PRO A 12 -5.31 7.46 -1.19
CA PRO A 12 -6.34 6.47 -0.93
C PRO A 12 -5.93 5.10 -1.50
N LEU A 13 -6.27 4.04 -0.79
CA LEU A 13 -6.03 2.66 -1.20
C LEU A 13 -7.35 1.89 -1.24
N GLU A 14 -7.31 0.75 -1.91
CA GLU A 14 -8.40 -0.23 -1.86
C GLU A 14 -7.84 -1.60 -1.40
N PRO A 15 -8.67 -2.44 -0.75
CA PRO A 15 -8.17 -3.61 -0.03
C PRO A 15 -7.83 -4.82 -0.90
N LEU A 16 -8.19 -4.86 -2.18
CA LEU A 16 -7.99 -6.01 -3.06
C LEU A 16 -6.59 -6.04 -3.68
N TYR A 17 -6.09 -4.92 -4.18
CA TYR A 17 -4.81 -4.79 -4.89
C TYR A 17 -3.88 -3.76 -4.24
N THR A 18 -4.20 -2.46 -4.26
CA THR A 18 -3.21 -1.42 -3.89
C THR A 18 -2.86 -1.46 -2.41
N GLY A 19 -3.84 -1.76 -1.54
CA GLY A 19 -3.61 -1.98 -0.11
C GLY A 19 -2.74 -3.21 0.17
N LYS A 20 -2.94 -4.31 -0.56
CA LYS A 20 -2.12 -5.52 -0.43
C LYS A 20 -0.70 -5.33 -0.97
N ALA A 21 -0.56 -4.63 -2.09
CA ALA A 21 0.74 -4.32 -2.68
C ALA A 21 1.59 -3.48 -1.72
N LEU A 22 0.99 -2.45 -1.09
CA LEU A 22 1.69 -1.67 -0.08
C LEU A 22 2.01 -2.48 1.18
N LEU A 23 1.11 -3.36 1.62
CA LEU A 23 1.35 -4.23 2.78
C LEU A 23 2.51 -5.21 2.52
N ALA A 24 2.51 -5.88 1.38
CA ALA A 24 3.60 -6.78 1.00
C ALA A 24 4.94 -6.04 0.91
N LEU A 25 4.96 -4.84 0.31
CA LEU A 25 6.17 -4.02 0.26
C LEU A 25 6.66 -3.63 1.66
N HIS A 26 5.75 -3.21 2.55
CA HIS A 26 6.07 -2.89 3.94
C HIS A 26 6.72 -4.09 4.66
N ASP A 27 6.13 -5.28 4.51
CA ASP A 27 6.63 -6.48 5.18
C ASP A 27 7.99 -6.91 4.63
N GLU A 28 8.24 -6.82 3.32
CA GLU A 28 9.56 -7.09 2.73
C GLU A 28 10.62 -6.06 3.18
N VAL A 29 10.23 -4.78 3.37
CA VAL A 29 11.12 -3.76 3.94
C VAL A 29 11.49 -4.11 5.38
N LEU A 30 10.51 -4.48 6.22
CA LEU A 30 10.76 -4.89 7.61
C LEU A 30 11.58 -6.17 7.70
N ALA A 31 11.43 -7.08 6.74
CA ALA A 31 12.24 -8.29 6.63
C ALA A 31 13.69 -8.05 6.17
N GLY A 32 14.09 -6.79 5.92
CA GLY A 32 15.45 -6.42 5.55
C GLY A 32 15.84 -6.84 4.13
N ARG A 33 14.85 -7.02 3.25
CA ARG A 33 15.05 -7.56 1.89
C ARG A 33 15.65 -6.55 0.93
N PHE A 34 15.56 -5.26 1.29
CA PHE A 34 16.16 -4.15 0.58
C PHE A 34 17.30 -3.55 1.41
N LYS A 35 18.38 -3.12 0.74
CA LYS A 35 19.49 -2.45 1.41
C LYS A 35 19.02 -1.08 1.94
N SER A 36 19.56 -0.66 3.09
CA SER A 36 19.30 0.69 3.60
C SER A 36 19.70 1.75 2.57
N GLY A 37 18.87 2.79 2.42
CA GLY A 37 19.05 3.84 1.41
C GLY A 37 18.54 3.49 0.00
N SER A 38 18.02 2.28 -0.24
CA SER A 38 17.34 1.97 -1.50
C SER A 38 16.12 2.88 -1.73
N ARG A 39 15.99 3.41 -2.96
CA ARG A 39 14.76 4.07 -3.41
C ARG A 39 13.84 3.03 -4.04
N LEU A 40 12.63 2.92 -3.52
CA LEU A 40 11.61 1.99 -3.99
C LEU A 40 10.46 2.80 -4.60
N VAL A 41 9.92 2.32 -5.72
CA VAL A 41 8.76 2.92 -6.38
C VAL A 41 7.62 1.91 -6.34
N LEU A 42 6.57 2.24 -5.59
CA LEU A 42 5.31 1.50 -5.63
C LEU A 42 4.39 2.19 -6.64
N VAL A 43 3.93 1.46 -7.65
CA VAL A 43 2.98 1.98 -8.64
C VAL A 43 1.57 1.77 -8.13
N HIS A 44 0.88 2.86 -7.80
CA HIS A 44 -0.53 2.83 -7.46
C HIS A 44 -1.38 2.71 -8.75
N THR A 45 -1.79 1.50 -9.11
CA THR A 45 -2.47 1.21 -10.39
C THR A 45 -3.93 1.66 -10.47
N GLY A 46 -4.50 2.23 -9.39
CA GLY A 46 -5.88 2.72 -9.34
C GLY A 46 -6.80 1.73 -8.62
N GLY A 47 -8.00 1.49 -9.17
CA GLY A 47 -8.90 0.45 -8.65
C GLY A 47 -9.85 0.88 -7.54
N LEU A 48 -9.86 2.15 -7.13
CA LEU A 48 -10.61 2.65 -5.97
C LEU A 48 -12.12 2.33 -6.02
N GLN A 49 -12.68 2.04 -7.19
CA GLN A 49 -14.03 1.49 -7.30
C GLN A 49 -14.27 0.23 -6.45
N GLY A 50 -13.23 -0.55 -6.15
CA GLY A 50 -13.28 -1.74 -5.30
C GLY A 50 -13.64 -1.44 -3.84
N ARG A 51 -13.45 -0.20 -3.37
CA ARG A 51 -13.86 0.21 -2.00
C ARG A 51 -15.35 0.05 -1.77
N ARG A 52 -16.15 0.26 -2.82
CA ARG A 52 -17.61 0.13 -2.75
C ARG A 52 -18.07 -1.29 -2.40
N ALA A 53 -17.32 -2.30 -2.81
CA ALA A 53 -17.64 -3.70 -2.48
C ALA A 53 -17.41 -4.03 -1.00
N MET A 54 -16.67 -3.18 -0.29
CA MET A 54 -16.29 -3.37 1.12
C MET A 54 -16.95 -2.35 2.07
N GLY A 55 -17.82 -1.46 1.56
CA GLY A 55 -18.46 -0.42 2.38
C GLY A 55 -17.50 0.65 2.91
N LEU A 56 -16.37 0.88 2.21
CA LEU A 56 -15.30 1.83 2.55
C LEU A 56 -15.25 3.05 1.63
#